data_AF-A0A7X7YRS6-F1
#
_entry.id   AF-A0A7X7YRS6-F1
#
_cell.length_a   1.000
_cell.length_b   1.000
_cell.length_c   1.000
_cell.angle_alpha   90.00
_cell.angle_beta   90.00
_cell.angle_gamma   90.00
#
_symmetry.space_group_name_H-M   'P 1'
#
loop_
_entity.id
_entity.type
_entity.pdbx_description
1 polymer ?
#
loop_
_entity_poly.entity_id
_entity_poly.type
_entity_poly.pdbx_seq_one_letter_code
_entity_poly.pdbx_strand_id
1 'polypeptide(L)'
;FNFTFKASEPLVGLIEVGFQKLTDLIGSNSIFTSLISQGIINGVGSVISFIPSIFALFFALGIMEESGYLPRIAFLMDRAMYSLKLTGRSFMTLLLGFGCNVSSVMAARGLTDERERVTTILVSPFVSCSARIPVYLMIIGIAFPNHKAEAFFAMYLLSIALTALSARIINKIVMKGESIPLVMELPRYRFPSLSNVATYMWNRGKHFLQKAGTIILVASVVVWVLIYFPDPTNIENSFAAMIGKGLQFIFAPLGFQWQTVSALIFGSVAKEIIVSSFAQFYGGVGNIVLDPVAASALMVFILGYIPCFATLAAIKSETNSLKYPVISVVYSLSISYILALLVSIVGRVIV
;
A
#
# COMPACT_ATOMS: atom_id res chain seq x y z
N PHE A 1 -10.21 -6.33 9.02
CA PHE A 1 -10.13 -6.24 7.54
C PHE A 1 -11.45 -6.59 6.86
N ASN A 2 -11.94 -7.83 6.92
CA ASN A 2 -13.24 -8.19 6.29
C ASN A 2 -14.38 -7.27 6.77
N PHE A 3 -14.48 -7.05 8.09
CA PHE A 3 -15.40 -6.07 8.67
C PHE A 3 -15.24 -4.67 8.06
N THR A 4 -14.00 -4.14 8.05
CA THR A 4 -13.68 -2.82 7.52
C THR A 4 -14.17 -2.65 6.08
N PHE A 5 -13.85 -3.60 5.19
CA PHE A 5 -14.24 -3.52 3.78
C PHE A 5 -15.74 -3.69 3.60
N LYS A 6 -16.35 -4.75 4.13
CA LYS A 6 -17.80 -5.00 4.00
C LYS A 6 -18.66 -3.90 4.60
N ALA A 7 -18.26 -3.35 5.75
CA ALA A 7 -19.00 -2.27 6.39
C ALA A 7 -18.87 -0.96 5.59
N SER A 8 -17.71 -0.73 4.96
CA SER A 8 -17.46 0.48 4.17
C SER A 8 -18.02 0.41 2.74
N GLU A 9 -18.09 -0.78 2.14
CA GLU A 9 -18.48 -1.03 0.75
C GLU A 9 -19.74 -0.28 0.28
N PRO A 10 -20.87 -0.27 1.02
CA PRO A 10 -22.05 0.48 0.58
C PRO A 10 -21.80 2.00 0.54
N LEU A 11 -21.02 2.54 1.48
CA LEU A 11 -20.67 3.96 1.49
C LEU A 11 -19.69 4.31 0.37
N VAL A 12 -18.70 3.44 0.12
CA VAL A 12 -17.76 3.58 -1.00
C VAL A 12 -18.51 3.61 -2.32
N GLY A 13 -19.41 2.64 -2.55
CA GLY A 13 -20.19 2.54 -3.78
C GLY A 13 -21.11 3.74 -4.00
N LEU A 14 -21.76 4.27 -2.94
CA LEU A 14 -22.58 5.48 -3.04
C LEU A 14 -21.76 6.71 -3.46
N ILE A 15 -20.56 6.86 -2.90
CA ILE A 15 -19.63 7.94 -3.25
C ILE A 15 -19.21 7.80 -4.71
N GLU A 16 -18.74 6.61 -5.12
CA GLU A 16 -18.30 6.35 -6.50
C GLU A 16 -19.40 6.61 -7.53
N VAL A 17 -20.63 6.14 -7.29
CA VAL A 17 -21.78 6.41 -8.16
C VAL A 17 -22.10 7.90 -8.22
N GLY A 18 -22.00 8.62 -7.08
CA GLY A 18 -22.21 10.06 -7.02
C GLY A 18 -21.19 10.82 -7.89
N PHE A 19 -19.91 10.48 -7.78
CA PHE A 19 -18.84 11.08 -8.57
C PHE A 19 -18.90 10.70 -10.05
N GLN A 20 -19.31 9.47 -10.37
CA GLN A 20 -19.50 9.04 -11.75
C GLN A 20 -20.59 9.87 -12.45
N LYS A 21 -21.75 10.06 -11.80
CA LYS A 21 -22.82 10.93 -12.34
C LYS A 21 -22.35 12.37 -12.55
N LEU A 22 -21.52 12.88 -11.65
CA LEU A 22 -20.95 14.22 -11.74
C LEU A 22 -20.01 14.36 -12.95
N THR A 23 -19.23 13.31 -13.21
CA THR A 23 -18.33 13.20 -14.36
C THR A 23 -19.13 13.14 -15.67
N ASP A 24 -20.18 12.32 -15.71
CA ASP A 24 -21.05 12.15 -16.87
C ASP A 24 -21.80 13.46 -17.23
N LEU A 25 -22.20 14.25 -16.22
CA LEU A 25 -22.87 15.55 -16.41
C LEU A 25 -21.98 16.61 -17.07
N ILE A 26 -20.66 16.59 -16.81
CA ILE A 26 -19.71 17.58 -17.34
C ILE A 26 -19.25 17.20 -18.74
N GLY A 27 -19.24 15.90 -19.06
CA GLY A 27 -18.75 15.38 -20.33
C GLY A 27 -17.23 15.43 -20.47
N SER A 28 -16.72 15.05 -21.65
CA SER A 28 -15.27 14.95 -21.94
C SER A 28 -14.86 15.55 -23.29
N ASN A 29 -15.69 16.42 -23.87
CA ASN A 29 -15.52 16.88 -25.27
C ASN A 29 -14.39 17.90 -25.49
N SER A 30 -13.94 18.58 -24.44
CA SER A 30 -12.84 19.55 -24.48
C SER A 30 -11.75 19.23 -23.46
N ILE A 31 -10.53 19.72 -23.69
CA ILE A 31 -9.38 19.57 -22.77
C ILE A 31 -9.76 20.01 -21.35
N PHE A 32 -10.42 21.17 -21.22
CA PHE A 32 -10.86 21.70 -19.93
C PHE A 32 -11.91 20.81 -19.26
N THR A 33 -12.91 20.35 -19.99
CA THR A 33 -13.93 19.43 -19.43
C THR A 33 -13.30 18.09 -19.03
N SER A 34 -12.33 17.57 -19.79
CA SER A 34 -11.63 16.31 -19.47
C SER A 34 -10.69 16.45 -18.27
N LEU A 35 -10.02 17.59 -18.09
CA LEU A 35 -9.20 17.85 -16.91
C LEU A 35 -10.07 17.91 -15.65
N ILE A 36 -11.22 18.58 -15.74
CA ILE A 36 -12.15 18.70 -14.62
C ILE A 36 -12.78 17.34 -14.30
N SER A 37 -13.32 16.64 -15.30
CA SER A 37 -14.03 15.38 -15.08
C SER A 37 -13.07 14.22 -14.75
N GLN A 38 -12.06 13.98 -15.58
CA GLN A 38 -11.18 12.83 -15.41
C GLN A 38 -9.95 13.09 -14.53
N GLY A 39 -9.45 14.32 -14.47
CA GLY A 39 -8.28 14.66 -13.65
C GLY A 39 -8.65 14.99 -12.21
N ILE A 40 -9.54 15.96 -12.02
CA ILE A 40 -9.88 16.50 -10.71
C ILE A 40 -11.01 15.70 -10.05
N ILE A 41 -12.16 15.52 -10.72
CA ILE A 41 -13.34 14.90 -10.11
C ILE A 41 -13.08 13.42 -9.81
N ASN A 42 -12.52 12.65 -10.74
CA ASN A 42 -12.11 11.26 -10.46
C ASN A 42 -11.00 11.19 -9.40
N GLY A 43 -10.06 12.13 -9.42
CA GLY A 43 -8.99 12.23 -8.43
C GLY A 43 -9.52 12.44 -7.01
N VAL A 44 -10.36 13.45 -6.82
CA VAL A 44 -11.02 13.77 -5.56
C VAL A 44 -12.00 12.65 -5.15
N GLY A 45 -12.74 12.10 -6.11
CA GLY A 45 -13.64 10.97 -5.91
C GLY A 45 -12.91 9.76 -5.33
N SER A 46 -11.71 9.45 -5.84
CA SER A 46 -10.88 8.37 -5.30
C SER A 46 -10.47 8.65 -3.85
N VAL A 47 -10.01 9.87 -3.52
CA VAL A 47 -9.62 10.22 -2.14
C VAL A 47 -10.81 10.11 -1.17
N ILE A 48 -11.98 10.58 -1.59
CA ILE A 48 -13.19 10.60 -0.77
C ILE A 48 -13.77 9.19 -0.61
N SER A 49 -13.70 8.35 -1.65
CA SER A 49 -14.17 6.97 -1.58
C SER A 49 -13.36 6.12 -0.60
N PHE A 50 -12.10 6.49 -0.28
CA PHE A 50 -11.33 5.80 0.76
C PHE A 50 -11.68 6.20 2.21
N ILE A 51 -12.36 7.33 2.41
CA ILE A 51 -12.67 7.84 3.76
C ILE A 51 -13.41 6.79 4.59
N PRO A 52 -14.50 6.15 4.12
CA PRO A 52 -15.25 5.19 4.91
C PRO A 52 -14.40 4.00 5.36
N SER A 53 -13.58 3.44 4.46
CA SER A 53 -12.73 2.29 4.77
C SER A 53 -11.64 2.63 5.79
N ILE A 54 -11.03 3.81 5.68
CA ILE A 54 -9.98 4.27 6.62
C ILE A 54 -10.57 4.56 8.00
N PHE A 55 -11.73 5.20 8.06
CA PHE A 55 -12.41 5.46 9.33
C PHE A 55 -12.86 4.16 10.00
N ALA A 56 -13.41 3.21 9.24
CA ALA A 56 -13.76 1.88 9.76
C ALA A 56 -12.53 1.10 10.27
N LEU A 57 -11.37 1.27 9.64
CA LEU A 57 -10.11 0.70 10.11
C LEU A 57 -9.68 1.32 11.44
N PHE A 58 -9.65 2.65 11.54
CA PHE A 58 -9.28 3.35 12.78
C PHE A 58 -10.27 3.12 13.91
N PHE A 59 -11.56 2.94 13.60
CA PHE A 59 -12.57 2.52 14.55
C PHE A 59 -12.25 1.14 15.15
N ALA A 60 -11.99 0.14 14.30
CA ALA A 60 -11.63 -1.20 14.75
C ALA A 60 -10.31 -1.22 15.55
N LEU A 61 -9.32 -0.44 15.10
CA LEU A 61 -8.04 -0.29 15.83
C LEU A 61 -8.23 0.42 17.18
N GLY A 62 -9.06 1.46 17.24
CA GLY A 62 -9.38 2.17 18.48
C GLY A 62 -10.02 1.24 19.52
N ILE A 63 -10.93 0.35 19.09
CA ILE A 63 -11.50 -0.70 19.96
C ILE A 63 -10.40 -1.62 20.50
N MET A 64 -9.47 -2.07 19.66
CA MET A 64 -8.37 -2.95 20.07
C MET A 64 -7.36 -2.27 21.01
N GLU A 65 -7.12 -0.98 20.80
CA GLU A 65 -6.19 -0.18 21.60
C GLU A 65 -6.78 0.12 22.98
N GLU A 66 -8.02 0.62 23.05
CA GLU A 66 -8.68 0.96 24.31
C GLU A 66 -9.06 -0.24 25.16
N SER A 67 -9.38 -1.37 24.54
CA SER A 67 -9.67 -2.61 25.28
C SER A 67 -8.42 -3.19 25.96
N GLY A 68 -7.22 -2.73 25.62
CA GLY A 68 -5.97 -3.31 26.11
C GLY A 68 -5.60 -4.62 25.40
N TYR A 69 -6.24 -4.94 24.26
CA TYR A 69 -5.88 -6.09 23.44
C TYR A 69 -4.52 -5.90 22.75
N LEU A 70 -4.26 -4.71 22.18
CA LEU A 70 -3.01 -4.43 21.46
C LEU A 70 -1.76 -4.62 22.35
N PRO A 71 -1.73 -4.08 23.60
CA PRO A 71 -0.61 -4.32 24.52
C PRO A 71 -0.42 -5.78 24.94
N ARG A 72 -1.49 -6.59 25.05
CA ARG A 72 -1.36 -8.03 25.36
C ARG A 72 -0.82 -8.83 24.19
N ILE A 73 -1.26 -8.50 22.98
CA ILE A 73 -0.72 -9.13 21.76
C ILE A 73 0.78 -8.82 21.65
N ALA A 74 1.19 -7.59 21.97
CA ALA A 74 2.60 -7.22 22.03
C ALA A 74 3.40 -8.10 22.99
N PHE A 75 2.89 -8.32 24.20
CA PHE A 75 3.51 -9.20 25.19
C PHE A 75 3.60 -10.65 24.69
N LEU A 76 2.53 -11.19 24.09
CA LEU A 76 2.51 -12.54 23.52
C LEU A 76 3.52 -12.70 22.37
N MET A 77 3.66 -11.67 21.54
CA MET A 77 4.56 -11.66 20.39
C MET A 77 6.00 -11.28 20.74
N ASP A 78 6.28 -10.90 21.99
CA ASP A 78 7.61 -10.41 22.40
C ASP A 78 8.69 -11.45 22.12
N ARG A 79 8.45 -12.72 22.46
CA ARG A 79 9.40 -13.82 22.16
C ARG A 79 9.68 -13.98 20.66
N ALA A 80 8.65 -13.85 19.82
CA ALA A 80 8.80 -13.94 18.38
C ALA A 80 9.58 -12.75 17.82
N MET A 81 9.29 -11.53 18.30
CA MET A 81 10.00 -10.31 17.92
C MET A 81 11.44 -10.28 18.41
N TYR A 82 11.71 -10.84 19.58
CA TYR A 82 13.06 -10.97 20.12
C TYR A 82 13.97 -11.78 19.17
N SER A 83 13.42 -12.80 18.50
CA SER A 83 14.16 -13.56 17.46
C SER A 83 14.50 -12.74 16.20
N LEU A 84 13.85 -11.58 16.04
CA LEU A 84 14.10 -10.59 15.01
C LEU A 84 14.93 -9.40 15.53
N LYS A 85 15.34 -9.41 16.80
CA LYS A 85 15.97 -8.29 17.53
C LYS A 85 15.06 -7.05 17.66
N LEU A 86 13.75 -7.27 17.75
CA LEU A 86 12.74 -6.24 18.01
C LEU A 86 12.02 -6.53 19.32
N THR A 87 11.34 -5.53 19.90
CA THR A 87 10.47 -5.73 21.06
C THR A 87 9.02 -5.99 20.65
N GLY A 88 8.21 -6.51 21.57
CA GLY A 88 6.76 -6.63 21.38
C GLY A 88 6.07 -5.32 21.00
N ARG A 89 6.60 -4.14 21.38
CA ARG A 89 6.04 -2.84 20.96
C ARG A 89 6.15 -2.62 19.45
N SER A 90 7.25 -3.07 18.84
CA SER A 90 7.40 -3.03 17.38
C SER A 90 6.36 -3.89 16.68
N PHE A 91 5.96 -5.03 17.24
CA PHE A 91 4.86 -5.83 16.68
C PHE A 91 3.56 -5.04 16.57
N MET A 92 3.19 -4.25 17.58
CA MET A 92 1.97 -3.41 17.51
C MET A 92 2.02 -2.47 16.32
N THR A 93 3.17 -1.84 16.08
CA THR A 93 3.34 -0.91 14.95
C THR A 93 3.31 -1.62 13.59
N LEU A 94 3.89 -2.82 13.47
CA LEU A 94 3.83 -3.63 12.25
C LEU A 94 2.41 -4.14 11.97
N LEU A 95 1.66 -4.51 13.02
CA LEU A 95 0.26 -4.93 12.90
C LEU A 95 -0.62 -3.80 12.30
N LEU A 96 -0.37 -2.55 12.69
CA LEU A 96 -1.02 -1.38 12.09
C LEU A 96 -0.71 -1.21 10.59
N GLY A 97 0.42 -1.75 10.12
CA GLY A 97 0.84 -1.70 8.70
C GLY A 97 -0.07 -2.48 7.77
N PHE A 98 -0.66 -3.59 8.22
CA PHE A 98 -1.65 -4.34 7.45
C PHE A 98 -2.89 -3.50 7.11
N GLY A 99 -3.17 -2.49 7.95
CA GLY A 99 -4.09 -1.43 7.61
C GLY A 99 -3.45 -0.44 6.64
N CYS A 100 -2.54 0.40 7.15
CA CYS A 100 -1.85 1.39 6.35
C CYS A 100 -0.41 1.58 6.86
N ASN A 101 0.55 1.57 5.94
CA ASN A 101 1.96 1.77 6.28
C ASN A 101 2.22 3.18 6.84
N VAL A 102 1.41 4.18 6.48
CA VAL A 102 1.51 5.54 7.07
C VAL A 102 1.25 5.51 8.58
N SER A 103 0.18 4.86 9.02
CA SER A 103 -0.15 4.76 10.46
C SER A 103 0.88 3.93 11.22
N SER A 104 1.42 2.88 10.59
CA SER A 104 2.50 2.06 11.15
C SER A 104 3.77 2.88 11.41
N VAL A 105 4.23 3.62 10.40
CA VAL A 105 5.41 4.49 10.50
C VAL A 105 5.23 5.57 11.56
N MET A 106 4.07 6.22 11.62
CA MET A 106 3.79 7.23 12.65
C MET A 106 3.69 6.64 14.06
N ALA A 107 3.19 5.42 14.22
CA ALA A 107 3.11 4.73 15.50
C ALA A 107 4.49 4.35 16.05
N ALA A 108 5.50 4.21 15.17
CA ALA A 108 6.88 3.94 15.56
C ALA A 108 7.49 5.04 16.45
N ARG A 109 6.91 6.25 16.50
CA ARG A 109 7.32 7.31 17.44
C ARG A 109 7.25 6.89 18.91
N GLY A 110 6.38 5.94 19.24
CA GLY A 110 6.27 5.39 20.60
C GLY A 110 7.40 4.43 21.00
N LEU A 111 8.28 4.06 20.06
CA LEU A 111 9.46 3.24 20.34
C LEU A 111 10.56 4.12 20.94
N THR A 112 11.06 3.72 22.10
CA THR A 112 12.03 4.49 22.90
C THR A 112 13.44 4.44 22.32
N ASP A 113 13.82 3.32 21.70
CA ASP A 113 15.12 3.17 21.06
C ASP A 113 15.06 3.63 19.60
N GLU A 114 15.98 4.51 19.22
CA GLU A 114 16.05 5.08 17.87
C GLU A 114 16.30 4.00 16.82
N ARG A 115 17.12 3.00 17.14
CA ARG A 115 17.52 1.96 16.18
C ARG A 115 16.37 0.99 15.93
N GLU A 116 15.67 0.59 17.00
CA GLU A 116 14.41 -0.14 16.89
C GLU A 116 13.39 0.66 16.07
N ARG A 117 13.24 1.96 16.36
CA ARG A 117 12.33 2.84 15.63
C ARG A 117 12.64 2.87 14.13
N VAL A 118 13.87 3.16 13.75
CA VAL A 118 14.29 3.23 12.34
C VAL A 118 14.12 1.89 11.64
N THR A 119 14.48 0.78 12.29
CA THR A 119 14.33 -0.56 11.70
C THR A 119 12.87 -0.86 11.44
N THR A 120 12.00 -0.64 12.43
CA THR A 120 10.56 -0.87 12.28
C THR A 120 9.93 0.02 11.20
N ILE A 121 10.39 1.27 11.08
CA ILE A 121 9.98 2.17 9.98
C ILE A 121 10.38 1.62 8.61
N LEU A 122 11.61 1.11 8.46
CA LEU A 122 12.12 0.59 7.18
C LEU A 122 11.55 -0.78 6.80
N VAL A 123 11.09 -1.56 7.78
CA VAL A 123 10.46 -2.87 7.58
C VAL A 123 8.96 -2.74 7.27
N SER A 124 8.29 -1.71 7.78
CA SER A 124 6.85 -1.46 7.60
C SER A 124 6.36 -1.60 6.14
N PRO A 125 7.06 -1.11 5.09
CA PRO A 125 6.61 -1.25 3.71
C PRO A 125 6.41 -2.68 3.18
N PHE A 126 7.05 -3.68 3.78
CA PHE A 126 6.90 -5.10 3.42
C PHE A 126 5.63 -5.73 3.99
N VAL A 127 4.96 -5.05 4.92
CA VAL A 127 3.64 -5.43 5.40
C VAL A 127 2.62 -5.10 4.31
N SER A 128 1.81 -6.09 3.92
CA SER A 128 0.76 -5.92 2.91
C SER A 128 -0.38 -5.07 3.46
N CYS A 129 -0.37 -3.79 3.08
CA CYS A 129 -1.43 -2.85 3.45
C CYS A 129 -2.75 -3.14 2.71
N SER A 130 -3.84 -2.60 3.24
CA SER A 130 -5.19 -2.84 2.73
C SER A 130 -5.37 -2.46 1.26
N ALA A 131 -4.68 -1.42 0.79
CA ALA A 131 -4.74 -0.93 -0.59
C ALA A 131 -4.11 -1.89 -1.62
N ARG A 132 -3.29 -2.86 -1.19
CA ARG A 132 -2.77 -3.91 -2.08
C ARG A 132 -3.78 -5.02 -2.36
N ILE A 133 -4.77 -5.20 -1.48
CA ILE A 133 -5.75 -6.29 -1.57
C ILE A 133 -6.56 -6.21 -2.88
N PRO A 134 -7.15 -5.06 -3.30
CA PRO A 134 -7.86 -4.98 -4.58
C PRO A 134 -6.99 -5.33 -5.78
N VAL A 135 -5.71 -4.96 -5.75
CA VAL A 135 -4.76 -5.25 -6.81
C VAL A 135 -4.48 -6.76 -6.90
N TYR A 136 -4.26 -7.42 -5.75
CA TYR A 136 -4.10 -8.87 -5.72
C TYR A 136 -5.36 -9.58 -6.20
N LEU A 137 -6.55 -9.15 -5.74
CA LEU A 137 -7.81 -9.76 -6.15
C LEU A 137 -8.06 -9.61 -7.66
N MET A 138 -7.72 -8.47 -8.25
CA MET A 138 -7.77 -8.27 -9.70
C MET A 138 -6.84 -9.25 -10.42
N ILE A 139 -5.55 -9.29 -10.05
CA ILE A 139 -4.55 -10.13 -10.71
C ILE A 139 -4.88 -11.62 -10.55
N ILE A 140 -5.24 -12.05 -9.34
CA ILE A 140 -5.65 -13.43 -9.02
C ILE A 140 -6.92 -13.82 -9.78
N GLY A 141 -7.88 -12.89 -9.87
CA GLY A 141 -9.13 -13.10 -10.59
C GLY A 141 -8.93 -13.40 -12.07
N ILE A 142 -7.93 -12.77 -12.69
CA ILE A 142 -7.58 -12.93 -14.11
C ILE A 142 -6.67 -14.15 -14.33
N ALA A 143 -5.60 -14.30 -13.54
CA ALA A 143 -4.55 -15.28 -13.79
C ALA A 143 -4.77 -16.65 -13.11
N PHE A 144 -5.54 -16.72 -12.01
CA PHE A 144 -5.71 -17.93 -11.20
C PHE A 144 -7.18 -18.17 -10.82
N PRO A 145 -8.10 -18.36 -11.78
CA PRO A 145 -9.53 -18.46 -11.51
C PRO A 145 -9.92 -19.62 -10.58
N ASN A 146 -9.18 -20.74 -10.63
CA ASN A 146 -9.46 -21.95 -9.85
C ASN A 146 -8.77 -21.97 -8.47
N HIS A 147 -7.70 -21.19 -8.27
CA HIS A 147 -6.85 -21.22 -7.07
C HIS A 147 -6.80 -19.87 -6.32
N LYS A 148 -7.93 -19.15 -6.29
CA LYS A 148 -7.98 -17.77 -5.75
C LYS A 148 -7.57 -17.66 -4.29
N ALA A 149 -8.06 -18.57 -3.45
CA ALA A 149 -7.81 -18.53 -2.01
C ALA A 149 -6.35 -18.89 -1.67
N GLU A 150 -5.79 -19.88 -2.35
CA GLU A 150 -4.42 -20.35 -2.17
C GLU A 150 -3.41 -19.27 -2.56
N ALA A 151 -3.60 -18.63 -3.73
CA ALA A 151 -2.75 -17.55 -4.20
C ALA A 151 -2.77 -16.36 -3.23
N PHE A 152 -3.96 -15.98 -2.74
CA PHE A 152 -4.09 -14.89 -1.78
C PHE A 152 -3.42 -15.22 -0.44
N PHE A 153 -3.62 -16.43 0.06
CA PHE A 153 -3.00 -16.91 1.30
C PHE A 153 -1.47 -16.96 1.20
N ALA A 154 -0.93 -17.45 0.08
CA ALA A 154 0.50 -17.47 -0.20
C ALA A 154 1.12 -16.05 -0.16
N MET A 155 0.44 -15.06 -0.73
CA MET A 155 0.87 -13.66 -0.69
C MET A 155 0.93 -13.11 0.74
N TYR A 156 -0.03 -13.47 1.60
CA TYR A 156 -0.03 -13.03 3.00
C TYR A 156 1.10 -13.67 3.80
N LEU A 157 1.33 -14.98 3.63
CA LEU A 157 2.47 -15.68 4.23
C LEU A 157 3.80 -15.11 3.77
N LEU A 158 3.93 -14.83 2.46
CA LEU A 158 5.12 -14.22 1.88
C LEU A 158 5.37 -12.83 2.49
N SER A 159 4.32 -12.02 2.71
CA SER A 159 4.45 -10.71 3.34
C SER A 159 4.98 -10.81 4.77
N ILE A 160 4.47 -11.74 5.58
CA ILE A 160 4.96 -11.99 6.94
C ILE A 160 6.42 -12.46 6.90
N ALA A 161 6.73 -13.44 6.06
CA ALA A 161 8.07 -13.98 5.92
C ALA A 161 9.08 -12.91 5.47
N LEU A 162 8.71 -12.09 4.47
CA LEU A 162 9.55 -11.02 3.97
C LEU A 162 9.76 -9.91 4.99
N THR A 163 8.71 -9.56 5.74
CA THR A 163 8.80 -8.60 6.85
C THR A 163 9.77 -9.10 7.92
N ALA A 164 9.68 -10.37 8.32
CA ALA A 164 10.58 -10.98 9.30
C ALA A 164 12.03 -11.08 8.79
N LEU A 165 12.23 -11.48 7.53
CA LEU A 165 13.55 -11.55 6.91
C LEU A 165 14.18 -10.15 6.81
N SER A 166 13.40 -9.18 6.35
CA SER A 166 13.81 -7.79 6.23
C SER A 166 14.20 -7.20 7.59
N ALA A 167 13.43 -7.47 8.64
CA ALA A 167 13.77 -7.07 10.00
C ALA A 167 15.13 -7.62 10.44
N ARG A 168 15.42 -8.90 10.18
CA ARG A 168 16.73 -9.49 10.50
C ARG A 168 17.87 -8.84 9.71
N ILE A 169 17.67 -8.58 8.41
CA ILE A 169 18.68 -7.95 7.54
C ILE A 169 18.97 -6.53 8.00
N ILE A 170 17.95 -5.70 8.17
CA ILE A 170 18.10 -4.30 8.58
C ILE A 170 18.69 -4.23 9.99
N ASN A 171 18.26 -5.07 10.94
CA ASN A 171 18.86 -5.10 12.26
C ASN A 171 20.33 -5.50 12.25
N LYS A 172 20.77 -6.37 11.32
CA LYS A 172 22.20 -6.69 11.19
C LYS A 172 23.02 -5.49 10.67
N ILE A 173 22.42 -4.62 9.86
CA ILE A 173 23.07 -3.44 9.28
C ILE A 173 23.02 -2.23 10.24
N VAL A 174 21.89 -2.02 10.92
CA VAL A 174 21.58 -0.84 11.75
C VAL A 174 21.85 -1.08 13.24
N MET A 175 21.52 -2.25 13.80
CA MET A 175 21.75 -2.56 15.22
C MET A 175 23.12 -3.20 15.46
N LYS A 176 24.09 -2.39 15.92
CA LYS A 176 25.26 -2.85 16.68
C LYS A 176 24.99 -2.60 18.17
N GLY A 177 24.18 -3.42 18.83
CA GLY A 177 23.85 -3.29 20.26
C GLY A 177 22.78 -4.30 20.70
N GLU A 178 22.74 -4.61 22.00
CA GLU A 178 21.79 -5.56 22.59
C GLU A 178 20.36 -5.01 22.61
N SER A 179 19.38 -5.89 22.43
CA SER A 179 17.96 -5.58 22.57
C SER A 179 17.62 -5.32 24.04
N ILE A 180 17.04 -4.16 24.34
CA ILE A 180 16.58 -3.82 25.69
C ILE A 180 15.38 -4.73 26.02
N PRO A 181 15.36 -5.40 27.20
CA PRO A 181 14.23 -6.23 27.59
C PRO A 181 12.94 -5.40 27.68
N LEU A 182 11.83 -5.95 27.17
CA LEU A 182 10.54 -5.30 27.22
C LEU A 182 10.03 -5.25 28.67
N VAL A 183 10.13 -4.09 29.31
CA VAL A 183 9.42 -3.81 30.56
C VAL A 183 8.10 -3.11 30.19
N MET A 184 7.00 -3.85 30.29
CA MET A 184 5.65 -3.32 30.06
C MET A 184 4.74 -3.78 31.19
N GLU A 185 4.14 -2.82 31.91
CA GLU A 185 3.04 -3.13 32.81
C GLU A 185 1.83 -3.55 31.98
N LEU A 186 1.38 -4.78 32.13
CA LEU A 186 0.24 -5.34 31.40
C LEU A 186 -1.05 -4.59 31.79
N PRO A 187 -1.72 -3.89 30.85
CA PRO A 187 -2.95 -3.19 31.17
C PRO A 187 -4.10 -4.15 31.44
N ARG A 188 -4.99 -3.77 32.38
CA ARG A 188 -6.24 -4.50 32.64
C ARG A 188 -7.17 -4.38 31.43
N TYR A 189 -7.90 -5.47 31.12
CA TYR A 189 -8.98 -5.39 30.15
C TYR A 189 -10.00 -4.35 30.61
N ARG A 190 -10.39 -3.46 29.70
CA ARG A 190 -11.42 -2.46 29.94
C ARG A 190 -12.38 -2.48 28.76
N PHE A 191 -13.65 -2.21 29.01
CA PHE A 191 -14.56 -1.96 27.90
C PHE A 191 -14.19 -0.62 27.26
N PRO A 192 -14.01 -0.57 25.92
CA PRO A 192 -13.65 0.67 25.23
C PRO A 192 -14.81 1.66 25.33
N SER A 193 -14.51 2.94 25.55
CA SER A 193 -15.55 3.96 25.59
C SER A 193 -15.79 4.46 24.17
N LEU A 194 -17.04 4.38 23.71
CA LEU A 194 -17.38 4.73 22.32
C LEU A 194 -16.97 6.18 21.97
N SER A 195 -17.04 7.10 22.95
CA SER A 195 -16.61 8.49 22.77
C SER A 195 -15.11 8.63 22.50
N ASN A 196 -14.28 7.88 23.22
CA ASN A 196 -12.84 7.94 23.03
C ASN A 196 -12.44 7.25 21.72
N VAL A 197 -13.05 6.11 21.39
CA VAL A 197 -12.86 5.43 20.10
C VAL A 197 -13.27 6.35 18.93
N ALA A 198 -14.40 7.06 19.04
CA ALA A 198 -14.84 8.00 18.02
C ALA A 198 -13.87 9.19 17.87
N THR A 199 -13.36 9.71 18.99
CA THR A 199 -12.36 10.78 19.00
C THR A 199 -11.04 10.33 18.39
N TYR A 200 -10.59 9.11 18.72
CA TYR A 200 -9.42 8.47 18.14
C TYR A 200 -9.56 8.32 16.62
N MET A 201 -10.70 7.76 16.18
CA MET A 201 -11.05 7.60 14.77
C MET A 201 -11.03 8.95 14.04
N TRP A 202 -11.68 9.98 14.59
CA TRP A 202 -11.75 11.30 13.97
C TRP A 202 -10.39 11.99 13.89
N ASN A 203 -9.62 12.00 14.98
CA ASN A 203 -8.32 12.66 15.02
C ASN A 203 -7.31 12.00 14.07
N ARG A 204 -7.25 10.67 14.07
CA ARG A 204 -6.36 9.91 13.17
C ARG A 204 -6.82 10.01 11.72
N GLY A 205 -8.12 9.87 11.46
CA GLY A 205 -8.73 10.01 10.13
C GLY A 205 -8.52 11.40 9.53
N LYS A 206 -8.76 12.47 10.30
CA LYS A 206 -8.52 13.86 9.87
C LYS A 206 -7.06 14.11 9.52
N HIS A 207 -6.13 13.68 10.37
CA HIS A 207 -4.70 13.86 10.11
C HIS A 207 -4.25 13.09 8.85
N PHE A 208 -4.80 11.89 8.61
CA PHE A 208 -4.57 11.17 7.36
C PHE A 208 -5.09 11.97 6.16
N LEU A 209 -6.33 12.46 6.20
CA LEU A 209 -6.93 13.19 5.08
C LEU A 209 -6.18 14.47 4.73
N GLN A 210 -5.74 15.22 5.74
CA GLN A 210 -4.99 16.46 5.52
C GLN A 210 -3.62 16.23 4.86
N LYS A 211 -2.93 15.14 5.19
CA LYS A 211 -1.60 14.85 4.62
C LYS A 211 -1.65 14.05 3.32
N ALA A 212 -2.48 13.01 3.27
CA ALA A 212 -2.55 12.12 2.11
C ALA A 212 -3.43 12.69 0.99
N GLY A 213 -4.53 13.36 1.32
CA GLY A 213 -5.49 13.87 0.34
C GLY A 213 -4.87 14.86 -0.66
N THR A 214 -4.06 15.81 -0.17
CA THR A 214 -3.38 16.77 -1.05
C THR A 214 -2.36 16.10 -1.98
N ILE A 215 -1.61 15.12 -1.47
CA ILE A 215 -0.61 14.38 -2.26
C ILE A 215 -1.31 13.57 -3.36
N ILE A 216 -2.39 12.87 -3.03
CA ILE A 216 -3.15 12.04 -3.99
C ILE A 216 -3.81 12.92 -5.06
N LEU A 217 -4.40 14.06 -4.70
CA LEU A 217 -5.02 14.98 -5.65
C LEU A 217 -4.00 15.54 -6.65
N VAL A 218 -2.86 16.04 -6.18
CA VAL A 218 -1.80 16.54 -7.07
C VAL A 218 -1.34 15.43 -8.01
N ALA A 219 -1.17 14.24 -7.47
CA ALA A 219 -0.72 13.11 -8.27
C ALA A 219 -1.77 12.60 -9.26
N SER A 220 -3.07 12.62 -8.95
CA SER A 220 -4.11 12.22 -9.91
C SER A 220 -4.16 13.16 -11.11
N VAL A 221 -3.98 14.46 -10.89
CA VAL A 221 -3.87 15.46 -11.97
C VAL A 221 -2.62 15.20 -12.81
N VAL A 222 -1.48 14.92 -12.18
CA VAL A 222 -0.23 14.60 -12.90
C VAL A 222 -0.38 13.32 -13.73
N VAL A 223 -0.96 12.26 -13.16
CA VAL A 223 -1.23 11.00 -13.86
C VAL A 223 -2.15 11.25 -15.06
N TRP A 224 -3.21 12.04 -14.88
CA TRP A 224 -4.11 12.41 -15.97
C TRP A 224 -3.36 13.14 -17.09
N VAL A 225 -2.52 14.14 -16.77
CA VAL A 225 -1.69 14.84 -17.76
C VAL A 225 -0.79 13.87 -18.53
N LEU A 226 -0.18 12.92 -17.83
CA LEU A 226 0.71 11.93 -18.44
C LEU A 226 -0.02 10.98 -19.38
N ILE A 227 -1.28 10.65 -19.11
CA ILE A 227 -2.09 9.78 -19.96
C ILE A 227 -2.71 10.57 -21.13
N TYR A 228 -3.13 11.82 -20.89
CA TYR A 228 -3.86 12.63 -21.86
C TYR A 228 -2.98 13.22 -22.97
N PHE A 229 -1.75 13.63 -22.65
CA PHE A 229 -0.84 14.24 -23.63
C PHE A 229 0.18 13.22 -24.17
N PRO A 230 0.65 13.38 -25.42
CA PRO A 230 0.36 14.44 -26.40
C PRO A 230 -0.91 14.24 -27.22
N ASP A 231 -1.44 13.01 -27.31
CA ASP A 231 -2.63 12.67 -28.09
C ASP A 231 -3.66 11.94 -27.22
N PRO A 232 -4.86 12.53 -26.99
CA PRO A 232 -5.88 11.92 -26.15
C PRO A 232 -6.56 10.71 -26.79
N THR A 233 -6.39 10.50 -28.10
CA THR A 233 -7.04 9.39 -28.83
C THR A 233 -6.21 8.12 -28.83
N ASN A 234 -4.89 8.22 -28.64
CA ASN A 234 -3.98 7.09 -28.70
C ASN A 234 -3.11 6.97 -27.44
N ILE A 235 -3.57 6.13 -26.51
CA ILE A 235 -2.93 5.88 -25.23
C ILE A 235 -1.48 5.38 -25.41
N GLU A 236 -1.17 4.65 -26.48
CA GLU A 236 0.18 4.12 -26.72
C GLU A 236 1.24 5.20 -27.00
N ASN A 237 0.80 6.39 -27.41
CA ASN A 237 1.65 7.55 -27.68
C ASN A 237 1.68 8.54 -26.51
N SER A 238 0.96 8.27 -25.42
CA SER A 238 0.94 9.10 -24.21
C SER A 238 2.32 9.22 -23.55
N PHE A 239 2.55 10.28 -22.78
CA PHE A 239 3.76 10.40 -21.95
C PHE A 239 3.88 9.23 -20.97
N ALA A 240 2.75 8.73 -20.45
CA ALA A 240 2.68 7.55 -19.61
C ALA A 240 3.26 6.32 -20.32
N ALA A 241 2.88 6.11 -21.59
CA ALA A 241 3.39 5.02 -22.40
C ALA A 241 4.87 5.20 -22.77
N MET A 242 5.31 6.45 -23.03
CA MET A 242 6.71 6.74 -23.30
C MET A 242 7.61 6.40 -22.10
N ILE A 243 7.20 6.79 -20.89
CA ILE A 243 7.92 6.45 -19.65
C ILE A 243 7.91 4.93 -19.44
N GLY A 244 6.76 4.27 -19.65
CA GLY A 244 6.62 2.82 -19.53
C GLY A 244 7.52 2.05 -20.48
N LYS A 245 7.51 2.41 -21.77
CA LYS A 245 8.37 1.83 -22.82
C LYS A 245 9.85 2.10 -22.55
N GLY A 246 10.21 3.28 -22.04
CA GLY A 246 11.59 3.60 -21.65
C GLY A 246 12.11 2.75 -20.50
N LEU A 247 11.26 2.45 -19.51
CA LEU A 247 11.61 1.58 -18.38
C LEU A 247 11.40 0.08 -18.66
N GLN A 248 10.73 -0.27 -19.76
CA GLN A 248 10.40 -1.65 -20.11
C GLN A 248 11.64 -2.53 -20.17
N PHE A 249 12.79 -2.02 -20.62
CA PHE A 249 14.04 -2.78 -20.67
C PHE A 249 14.43 -3.39 -19.32
N ILE A 250 14.23 -2.64 -18.22
CA ILE A 250 14.55 -3.10 -16.87
C ILE A 250 13.58 -4.20 -16.41
N PHE A 251 12.32 -4.13 -16.83
CA PHE A 251 11.27 -5.06 -16.41
C PHE A 251 10.98 -6.19 -17.43
N ALA A 252 11.64 -6.18 -18.58
CA ALA A 252 11.51 -7.23 -19.60
C ALA A 252 11.88 -8.63 -19.07
N PRO A 253 12.92 -8.82 -18.24
CA PRO A 253 13.21 -10.13 -17.64
C PRO A 253 12.06 -10.67 -16.78
N LEU A 254 11.28 -9.78 -16.17
CA LEU A 254 10.12 -10.13 -15.34
C LEU A 254 8.89 -10.52 -16.16
N GLY A 255 8.87 -10.18 -17.46
CA GLY A 255 7.72 -10.36 -18.34
C GLY A 255 6.70 -9.22 -18.28
N PHE A 256 7.07 -8.04 -17.77
CA PHE A 256 6.14 -6.91 -17.69
C PHE A 256 6.11 -6.11 -19.00
N GLN A 257 4.89 -5.86 -19.48
CA GLN A 257 4.65 -4.98 -20.61
C GLN A 257 4.68 -3.51 -20.17
N TRP A 258 4.76 -2.59 -21.13
CA TRP A 258 4.81 -1.16 -20.84
C TRP A 258 3.60 -0.68 -20.01
N GLN A 259 2.40 -1.24 -20.23
CA GLN A 259 1.19 -0.90 -19.46
C GLN A 259 1.38 -1.22 -17.97
N THR A 260 1.95 -2.39 -17.67
CA THR A 260 2.24 -2.82 -16.29
C THR A 260 3.28 -1.92 -15.65
N VAL A 261 4.34 -1.57 -16.39
CA VAL A 261 5.39 -0.66 -15.91
C VAL A 261 4.83 0.73 -15.62
N SER A 262 4.05 1.32 -16.53
CA SER A 262 3.38 2.60 -16.31
C SER A 262 2.41 2.56 -15.14
N ALA A 263 1.62 1.48 -15.00
CA ALA A 263 0.71 1.30 -13.88
C ALA A 263 1.45 1.20 -12.53
N LEU A 264 2.63 0.57 -12.48
CA LEU A 264 3.45 0.50 -11.27
C LEU A 264 4.02 1.87 -10.86
N ILE A 265 4.34 2.73 -11.84
CA ILE A 265 4.79 4.10 -11.57
C ILE A 265 3.64 4.88 -10.93
N PHE A 266 2.45 4.83 -11.50
CA PHE A 266 1.27 5.47 -10.92
C PHE A 266 0.88 4.86 -9.58
N GLY A 267 1.07 3.54 -9.42
CA GLY A 267 0.92 2.82 -8.16
C GLY A 267 1.88 3.27 -7.05
N SER A 268 2.98 3.93 -7.39
CA SER A 268 3.93 4.49 -6.41
C SER A 268 3.34 5.70 -5.69
N VAL A 269 2.34 6.36 -6.28
CA VAL A 269 1.56 7.41 -5.62
C VAL A 269 0.58 6.78 -4.63
N ALA A 270 -0.29 5.90 -5.12
CA ALA A 270 -1.29 5.18 -4.33
C ALA A 270 -1.52 3.80 -4.97
N LYS A 271 -1.59 2.74 -4.15
CA LYS A 271 -1.50 1.36 -4.66
C LYS A 271 -2.74 0.94 -5.44
N GLU A 272 -3.88 1.45 -5.04
CA GLU A 272 -5.18 1.31 -5.68
C GLU A 272 -5.21 1.85 -7.12
N ILE A 273 -4.38 2.86 -7.44
CA ILE A 273 -4.32 3.47 -8.79
C ILE A 273 -3.82 2.47 -9.82
N ILE A 274 -3.15 1.38 -9.39
CA ILE A 274 -2.78 0.29 -10.29
C ILE A 274 -4.04 -0.27 -10.97
N VAL A 275 -5.11 -0.57 -10.22
CA VAL A 275 -6.34 -1.17 -10.78
C VAL A 275 -6.98 -0.23 -11.80
N SER A 276 -7.10 1.06 -11.47
CA SER A 276 -7.68 2.06 -12.39
C SER A 276 -6.80 2.28 -13.62
N SER A 277 -5.47 2.31 -13.47
CA SER A 277 -4.54 2.44 -14.59
C SER A 277 -4.60 1.24 -15.53
N PHE A 278 -4.67 0.02 -14.99
CA PHE A 278 -4.86 -1.19 -15.79
C PHE A 278 -6.19 -1.15 -16.56
N ALA A 279 -7.29 -0.78 -15.89
CA ALA A 279 -8.59 -0.64 -16.55
C ALA A 279 -8.53 0.40 -17.68
N GLN A 280 -7.83 1.52 -17.48
CA GLN A 280 -7.69 2.56 -18.50
C GLN A 280 -6.81 2.12 -19.69
N PHE A 281 -5.69 1.44 -19.43
CA PHE A 281 -4.77 1.00 -20.49
C PHE A 281 -5.32 -0.15 -21.35
N TYR A 282 -6.10 -1.06 -20.77
CA TYR A 282 -6.68 -2.21 -21.47
C TYR A 282 -8.12 -1.96 -21.95
N GLY A 283 -8.68 -0.76 -21.72
CA GLY A 283 -10.06 -0.44 -22.08
C GLY A 283 -11.11 -1.25 -21.30
N GLY A 284 -10.77 -1.67 -20.08
CA GLY A 284 -11.61 -2.47 -19.20
C GLY A 284 -10.88 -3.64 -18.56
N VAL A 285 -11.32 -4.05 -17.36
CA VAL A 285 -10.69 -5.13 -16.58
C VAL A 285 -10.76 -6.49 -17.30
N GLY A 286 -11.80 -6.71 -18.11
CA GLY A 286 -12.01 -7.98 -18.84
C GLY A 286 -11.04 -8.22 -20.01
N ASN A 287 -10.36 -7.17 -20.50
CA ASN A 287 -9.41 -7.26 -21.61
C ASN A 287 -7.95 -7.42 -21.16
N ILE A 288 -7.72 -7.47 -19.84
CA ILE A 288 -6.38 -7.62 -19.29
C ILE A 288 -5.91 -9.06 -19.54
N VAL A 289 -4.92 -9.22 -20.41
CA VAL A 289 -4.27 -10.50 -20.66
C VAL A 289 -2.94 -10.51 -19.90
N LEU A 290 -2.89 -11.29 -18.83
CA LEU A 290 -1.68 -11.49 -18.03
C LEU A 290 -1.32 -12.97 -17.99
N ASP A 291 -0.11 -13.29 -18.42
CA ASP A 291 0.45 -14.63 -18.28
C ASP A 291 0.56 -15.00 -16.77
N PRO A 292 0.20 -16.23 -16.33
CA PRO A 292 0.23 -16.60 -14.91
C PRO A 292 1.60 -16.43 -14.25
N VAL A 293 2.70 -16.67 -14.96
CA VAL A 293 4.05 -16.48 -14.42
C VAL A 293 4.31 -14.99 -14.23
N ALA A 294 4.02 -14.17 -15.24
CA ALA A 294 4.14 -12.71 -15.14
C ALA A 294 3.22 -12.13 -14.03
N ALA A 295 2.02 -12.68 -13.87
CA ALA A 295 1.07 -12.29 -12.82
C ALA A 295 1.61 -12.60 -11.42
N SER A 296 2.20 -13.78 -11.22
CA SER A 296 2.84 -14.15 -9.95
C SER A 296 4.03 -13.25 -9.63
N ALA A 297 4.90 -12.98 -10.60
CA ALA A 297 6.02 -12.04 -10.46
C ALA A 297 5.52 -10.62 -10.14
N LEU A 298 4.43 -10.17 -10.79
CA LEU A 298 3.81 -8.88 -10.53
C LEU A 298 3.26 -8.76 -9.11
N MET A 299 2.57 -9.78 -8.61
CA MET A 299 2.06 -9.80 -7.24
C MET A 299 3.21 -9.69 -6.22
N VAL A 300 4.27 -10.49 -6.39
CA VAL A 300 5.47 -10.45 -5.52
C VAL A 300 6.20 -9.12 -5.61
N PHE A 301 6.26 -8.52 -6.80
CA PHE A 301 6.82 -7.18 -6.97
C PHE A 301 5.98 -6.13 -6.21
N ILE A 302 4.66 -6.14 -6.38
CA ILE A 302 3.73 -5.20 -5.73
C ILE A 302 3.77 -5.31 -4.20
N LEU A 303 4.10 -6.48 -3.67
CA LEU A 303 4.20 -6.73 -2.23
C LEU A 303 5.28 -5.90 -1.54
N GLY A 304 6.38 -5.55 -2.20
CA GLY A 304 7.49 -4.85 -1.55
C GLY A 304 8.07 -3.67 -2.32
N TYR A 305 7.61 -3.39 -3.55
CA TYR A 305 8.14 -2.26 -4.31
C TYR A 305 7.88 -0.91 -3.60
N ILE A 306 8.40 0.15 -4.21
CA ILE A 306 8.37 1.56 -3.78
C ILE A 306 7.16 1.85 -2.87
N PRO A 307 7.36 2.25 -1.60
CA PRO A 307 6.27 2.64 -0.71
C PRO A 307 5.46 3.78 -1.31
N CYS A 308 4.17 3.91 -0.94
CA CYS A 308 3.38 5.03 -1.45
C CYS A 308 3.98 6.37 -1.01
N PHE A 309 3.73 7.44 -1.77
CA PHE A 309 4.27 8.78 -1.46
C PHE A 309 3.89 9.26 -0.07
N ALA A 310 2.67 8.92 0.40
CA ALA A 310 2.24 9.20 1.76
C ALA A 310 3.12 8.49 2.81
N THR A 311 3.53 7.23 2.57
CA THR A 311 4.46 6.52 3.45
C THR A 311 5.85 7.13 3.39
N LEU A 312 6.36 7.50 2.22
CA LEU A 312 7.67 8.17 2.11
C LEU A 312 7.70 9.52 2.84
N ALA A 313 6.61 10.30 2.74
CA ALA A 313 6.43 11.54 3.49
C ALA A 313 6.39 11.30 5.00
N ALA A 314 5.70 10.24 5.45
CA ALA A 314 5.68 9.85 6.86
C ALA A 314 7.07 9.41 7.37
N ILE A 315 7.80 8.60 6.59
CA ILE A 315 9.18 8.20 6.91
C ILE A 315 10.06 9.44 7.07
N LYS A 316 9.96 10.40 6.13
CA LYS A 316 10.70 11.66 6.21
C LYS A 316 10.35 12.45 7.48
N SER A 317 9.06 12.54 7.82
CA SER A 317 8.63 13.30 9.00
C SER A 317 9.00 12.66 10.33
N GLU A 318 9.08 11.34 10.41
CA GLU A 318 9.46 10.63 11.65
C GLU A 318 10.98 10.50 11.82
N THR A 319 11.74 10.48 10.72
CA THR A 319 13.21 10.36 10.77
C THR A 319 13.95 11.68 10.59
N ASN A 320 13.25 12.77 10.27
CA ASN A 320 13.79 14.11 10.00
C ASN A 320 14.97 14.14 8.99
N SER A 321 15.06 13.14 8.11
CA SER A 321 16.17 13.00 7.16
C SER A 321 15.68 12.41 5.84
N LEU A 322 16.19 12.92 4.73
CA LEU A 322 15.94 12.37 3.39
C LEU A 322 16.67 11.05 3.14
N LYS A 323 17.64 10.69 3.98
CA LYS A 323 18.40 9.45 3.83
C LYS A 323 17.51 8.21 3.94
N TYR A 324 16.62 8.16 4.93
CA TYR A 324 15.79 6.97 5.19
C TYR A 324 14.70 6.71 4.15
N PRO A 325 13.98 7.72 3.61
CA PRO A 325 13.09 7.50 2.47
C PRO A 325 13.82 6.94 1.25
N VAL A 326 15.00 7.47 0.92
CA VAL A 326 15.80 6.97 -0.21
C VAL A 326 16.27 5.53 0.02
N ILE A 327 16.78 5.23 1.23
CA ILE A 327 17.15 3.87 1.62
C ILE A 327 15.94 2.94 1.50
N SER A 328 14.76 3.35 1.98
CA SER A 328 13.53 2.56 1.90
C SER A 328 13.15 2.24 0.45
N VAL A 329 13.20 3.23 -0.45
CA VAL A 329 12.91 3.02 -1.88
C VAL A 329 13.92 2.07 -2.52
N VAL A 330 15.22 2.33 -2.37
CA VAL A 330 16.27 1.53 -3.00
C VAL A 330 16.23 0.10 -2.48
N TYR A 331 16.12 -0.08 -1.17
CA TYR A 331 16.08 -1.38 -0.53
C TYR A 331 14.85 -2.20 -0.93
N SER A 332 13.66 -1.58 -0.87
CA SER A 332 12.41 -2.28 -1.15
C SER A 332 12.29 -2.62 -2.64
N LEU A 333 12.70 -1.71 -3.53
CA LEU A 333 12.75 -1.95 -4.97
C LEU A 333 13.74 -3.07 -5.32
N SER A 334 14.94 -3.07 -4.72
CA SER A 334 15.95 -4.09 -4.99
C SER A 334 15.48 -5.48 -4.56
N ILE A 335 14.93 -5.60 -3.35
CA ILE A 335 14.42 -6.88 -2.84
C ILE A 335 13.25 -7.37 -3.69
N SER A 336 12.28 -6.51 -3.98
CA SER A 336 11.12 -6.90 -4.78
C SER A 336 11.47 -7.27 -6.21
N TYR A 337 12.44 -6.58 -6.81
CA TYR A 337 12.92 -6.93 -8.15
C TYR A 337 13.58 -8.31 -8.15
N ILE A 338 14.48 -8.58 -7.19
CA ILE A 338 15.15 -9.89 -7.09
C ILE A 338 14.14 -11.01 -6.86
N LEU A 339 13.19 -10.83 -5.94
CA LEU A 339 12.17 -11.84 -5.67
C LEU A 339 11.25 -12.09 -6.86
N ALA A 340 10.81 -11.03 -7.54
CA ALA A 340 9.97 -11.17 -8.72
C ALA A 340 10.74 -11.83 -9.89
N LEU A 341 12.04 -11.57 -10.01
CA LEU A 341 12.90 -12.21 -11.01
C LEU A 341 13.07 -13.69 -10.72
N LEU A 342 13.31 -14.07 -9.45
CA LEU A 342 13.35 -15.48 -9.03
C LEU A 342 12.03 -16.19 -9.35
N VAL A 343 10.89 -15.56 -9.06
CA VAL A 343 9.56 -16.12 -9.39
C VAL A 343 9.38 -16.27 -10.90
N SER A 344 9.81 -15.28 -11.69
CA SER A 344 9.70 -15.35 -13.16
C SER A 344 10.58 -16.47 -13.75
N ILE A 345 11.82 -16.63 -13.26
CA ILE A 345 12.71 -17.71 -13.71
C ILE A 345 12.17 -19.07 -13.31
N VAL A 346 11.82 -19.26 -12.03
CA VAL A 346 11.31 -20.54 -11.53
C VAL A 346 10.00 -20.90 -12.22
N GLY A 347 9.10 -19.94 -12.41
CA GLY A 347 7.83 -20.15 -13.10
C GLY A 347 8.02 -20.59 -14.55
N ARG A 348 8.96 -19.99 -15.30
CA ARG A 348 9.29 -20.39 -16.68
C ARG A 348 9.97 -21.76 -16.81
N VAL A 349 10.51 -22.30 -15.71
CA VAL A 349 11.12 -23.63 -15.69
C VAL A 349 10.07 -24.71 -15.37
N ILE A 350 9.03 -24.35 -14.60
CA ILE A 350 7.97 -25.27 -14.18
C ILE A 350 6.88 -25.43 -15.24
N VAL A 351 6.55 -24.33 -15.95
CA VAL A 351 5.61 -24.28 -17.08
C VAL A 351 6.35 -24.58 -18.38
#